data_AF-A0A7S2Q6V1-F1
#
_entry.id   AF-A0A7S2Q6V1-F1
#
_cell.length_a   1.000
_cell.length_b   1.000
_cell.length_c   1.000
_cell.angle_alpha   90.00
_cell.angle_beta   90.00
_cell.angle_gamma   90.00
#
_symmetry.space_group_name_H-M   'P 1'
#
loop_
_entity.id
_entity.type
_entity.pdbx_description
1 polymer ?
#
loop_
_entity_poly.entity_id
_entity_poly.type
_entity_poly.pdbx_seq_one_letter_code
_entity_poly.pdbx_strand_id
1 'polypeptide(L)'
;RWSSSRTRGRHCALSAVGMATSAQPFIVLDPFAARNFIEPGQAPQGKAFIEYDKREFQAEVNAWYERQVKAGEDPDKLLKPGYADFCKHIFMPNFVPNLPDSVLPLNADTLPFLRSEYVARTEKELPVLTRWFPKDAVKHLVRQATHLDIILYSREQIRKENAAMGQESDPDASDSPWGIVSVKPQGIDQEIPMEPITMMRNALGVDQGGSGVAMDRSAYEESARFWNTHARVQ
;
A
#
# COMPACT_ATOMS: atom_id res chain seq x y z
N ARG A 1 -55.25 6.83 -47.99
CA ARG A 1 -54.16 7.15 -47.03
C ARG A 1 -54.79 7.25 -45.64
N TRP A 2 -54.12 6.70 -44.63
CA TRP A 2 -54.50 6.55 -43.21
C TRP A 2 -55.03 5.15 -42.85
N SER A 3 -54.09 4.28 -42.49
CA SER A 3 -54.30 3.07 -41.70
C SER A 3 -53.68 3.31 -40.31
N SER A 4 -54.48 3.10 -39.26
CA SER A 4 -54.10 3.21 -37.85
C SER A 4 -53.56 1.86 -37.36
N SER A 5 -52.28 1.82 -36.96
CA SER A 5 -51.67 0.66 -36.29
C SER A 5 -51.71 0.86 -34.77
N ARG A 6 -52.38 -0.05 -34.06
CA ARG A 6 -52.36 -0.16 -32.60
C ARG A 6 -51.05 -0.82 -32.14
N THR A 7 -50.22 -0.08 -31.43
CA THR A 7 -49.00 -0.57 -30.76
C THR A 7 -49.36 -1.32 -29.48
N ARG A 8 -48.96 -2.59 -29.36
CA ARG A 8 -49.04 -3.37 -28.12
C ARG A 8 -47.90 -2.93 -27.19
N GLY A 9 -48.26 -2.42 -26.02
CA GLY A 9 -47.32 -2.16 -24.93
C GLY A 9 -46.75 -3.49 -24.39
N ARG A 10 -45.43 -3.61 -24.40
CA ARG A 10 -44.70 -4.64 -23.65
C ARG A 10 -44.44 -4.10 -22.25
N HIS A 11 -45.11 -4.66 -21.25
CA HIS A 11 -44.75 -4.49 -19.85
C HIS A 11 -43.37 -5.08 -19.62
N CYS A 12 -42.40 -4.20 -19.34
CA CYS A 12 -41.07 -4.58 -18.90
C CYS A 12 -41.17 -4.96 -17.42
N ALA A 13 -41.04 -6.25 -17.11
CA ALA A 13 -40.97 -6.73 -15.74
C ALA A 13 -39.64 -6.28 -15.13
N LEU A 14 -39.71 -5.37 -14.15
CA LEU A 14 -38.61 -5.03 -13.27
C LEU A 14 -38.24 -6.29 -12.47
N SER A 15 -37.16 -6.95 -12.86
CA SER A 15 -36.54 -7.99 -12.04
C SER A 15 -35.90 -7.32 -10.84
N ALA A 16 -36.40 -7.66 -9.65
CA ALA A 16 -35.78 -7.31 -8.39
C ALA A 16 -34.35 -7.85 -8.37
N VAL A 17 -33.38 -6.95 -8.35
CA VAL A 17 -31.99 -7.29 -8.03
C VAL A 17 -32.00 -7.76 -6.58
N GLY A 18 -31.75 -9.04 -6.39
CA GLY A 18 -31.53 -9.59 -5.05
C GLY A 18 -30.38 -8.84 -4.40
N MET A 19 -30.65 -8.24 -3.24
CA MET A 19 -29.59 -7.80 -2.33
C MET A 19 -28.80 -9.05 -1.94
N ALA A 20 -27.65 -9.25 -2.58
CA ALA A 20 -26.63 -10.15 -2.06
C ALA A 20 -26.26 -9.62 -0.68
N THR A 21 -26.51 -10.42 0.36
CA THR A 21 -25.91 -10.25 1.68
C THR A 21 -24.40 -10.24 1.47
N SER A 22 -23.78 -9.06 1.42
CA SER A 22 -22.33 -8.96 1.22
C SER A 22 -21.66 -9.63 2.41
N ALA A 23 -21.02 -10.78 2.16
CA ALA A 23 -20.07 -11.32 3.11
C ALA A 23 -19.05 -10.22 3.47
N GLN A 24 -18.66 -10.15 4.75
CA GLN A 24 -17.61 -9.23 5.18
C GLN A 24 -16.37 -9.43 4.27
N PRO A 25 -15.74 -8.35 3.79
CA PRO A 25 -14.55 -8.47 2.94
C PRO A 25 -13.43 -9.19 3.70
N PHE A 26 -12.54 -9.89 2.99
CA PHE A 26 -11.39 -10.55 3.63
C PHE A 26 -10.30 -9.55 4.03
N ILE A 27 -10.12 -8.50 3.23
CA ILE A 27 -9.14 -7.43 3.42
C ILE A 27 -9.88 -6.09 3.45
N VAL A 28 -9.58 -5.23 4.41
CA VAL A 28 -10.10 -3.85 4.46
C VAL A 28 -9.01 -2.80 4.36
N LEU A 29 -9.33 -1.63 3.85
CA LEU A 29 -8.43 -0.49 3.88
C LEU A 29 -8.45 0.14 5.28
N ASP A 30 -7.33 0.08 6.00
CA ASP A 30 -7.23 0.68 7.33
C ASP A 30 -7.22 2.22 7.23
N PRO A 31 -7.84 2.95 8.18
CA PRO A 31 -7.81 4.43 8.20
C PRO A 31 -6.39 5.01 8.12
N PHE A 32 -5.39 4.32 8.69
CA PHE A 32 -4.00 4.72 8.63
C PHE A 32 -3.44 4.74 7.19
N ALA A 33 -3.83 3.79 6.35
CA ALA A 33 -3.48 3.78 4.94
C ALA A 33 -4.39 4.70 4.12
N ALA A 34 -5.67 4.79 4.48
CA ALA A 34 -6.68 5.58 3.79
C ALA A 34 -6.31 7.08 3.68
N ARG A 35 -5.53 7.62 4.63
CA ARG A 35 -5.03 9.01 4.57
C ARG A 35 -4.07 9.29 3.41
N ASN A 36 -3.53 8.25 2.77
CA ASN A 36 -2.65 8.39 1.61
C ASN A 36 -3.42 8.50 0.29
N PHE A 37 -4.75 8.32 0.32
CA PHE A 37 -5.62 8.37 -0.85
C PHE A 37 -6.23 9.76 -1.05
N ILE A 38 -6.36 10.14 -2.32
CA ILE A 38 -7.02 11.34 -2.80
C ILE A 38 -8.27 10.88 -3.55
N GLU A 39 -9.45 11.32 -3.10
CA GLU A 39 -10.68 10.99 -3.83
C GLU A 39 -10.66 11.65 -5.23
N PRO A 40 -11.15 10.98 -6.28
CA PRO A 40 -11.15 11.53 -7.63
C PRO A 40 -11.76 12.94 -7.70
N GLY A 41 -11.02 13.88 -8.28
CA GLY A 41 -11.44 15.28 -8.39
C GLY A 41 -11.30 16.12 -7.10
N GLN A 42 -10.72 15.58 -6.02
CA GLN A 42 -10.40 16.33 -4.81
C GLN A 42 -8.91 16.73 -4.78
N ALA A 43 -8.60 17.78 -4.03
CA ALA A 43 -7.22 18.16 -3.75
C ALA A 43 -6.57 17.20 -2.73
N PRO A 44 -5.25 16.95 -2.83
CA PRO A 44 -4.55 16.13 -1.85
C PRO A 44 -4.63 16.76 -0.44
N GLN A 45 -4.88 15.93 0.56
CA GLN A 45 -4.79 16.32 1.97
C GLN A 45 -3.48 15.80 2.56
N GLY A 46 -2.70 16.70 3.18
CA GLY A 46 -1.41 16.33 3.78
C GLY A 46 -0.42 15.75 2.77
N LYS A 47 0.02 14.51 3.01
CA LYS A 47 0.98 13.78 2.16
C LYS A 47 0.30 12.76 1.23
N ALA A 48 -1.03 12.82 1.07
CA ALA A 48 -1.76 11.93 0.18
C ALA A 48 -1.25 12.01 -1.27
N PHE A 49 -1.15 10.87 -1.94
CA PHE A 49 -0.57 10.76 -3.28
C PHE A 49 -1.22 9.70 -4.19
N ILE A 50 -2.12 8.87 -3.67
CA ILE A 50 -2.82 7.82 -4.44
C ILE A 50 -4.18 8.37 -4.85
N GLU A 51 -4.33 8.85 -6.08
CA GLU A 51 -5.62 9.32 -6.59
C GLU A 51 -6.48 8.14 -7.05
N TYR A 52 -7.36 7.66 -6.18
CA TYR A 52 -8.25 6.52 -6.42
C TYR A 52 -9.35 6.46 -5.35
N ASP A 53 -10.56 5.99 -5.70
CA ASP A 53 -11.64 5.79 -4.71
C ASP A 53 -11.27 4.67 -3.72
N LYS A 54 -11.38 4.95 -2.42
CA LYS A 54 -10.95 4.02 -1.36
C LYS A 54 -11.72 2.70 -1.36
N ARG A 55 -13.02 2.75 -1.65
CA ARG A 55 -13.90 1.57 -1.65
C ARG A 55 -13.62 0.72 -2.88
N GLU A 56 -13.45 1.35 -4.04
CA GLU A 56 -13.04 0.68 -5.27
C GLU A 56 -11.65 0.04 -5.12
N PHE A 57 -10.68 0.74 -4.50
CA PHE A 57 -9.36 0.18 -4.23
C PHE A 57 -9.44 -1.11 -3.41
N GLN A 58 -10.18 -1.06 -2.29
CA GLN A 58 -10.40 -2.22 -1.44
C GLN A 58 -11.09 -3.35 -2.21
N ALA A 59 -12.11 -3.03 -3.02
CA ALA A 59 -12.83 -4.00 -3.82
C ALA A 59 -11.91 -4.68 -4.86
N GLU A 60 -11.04 -3.92 -5.55
CA GLU A 60 -10.09 -4.47 -6.51
C GLU A 60 -9.04 -5.39 -5.87
N VAL A 61 -8.55 -5.04 -4.68
CA VAL A 61 -7.62 -5.91 -3.93
C VAL A 61 -8.28 -7.24 -3.56
N ASN A 62 -9.51 -7.20 -3.01
CA ASN A 62 -10.25 -8.42 -2.68
C ASN A 62 -10.58 -9.24 -3.93
N ALA A 63 -11.08 -8.58 -4.99
CA ALA A 63 -11.42 -9.25 -6.24
C ALA A 63 -10.20 -9.90 -6.90
N TRP A 64 -9.03 -9.25 -6.84
CA TRP A 64 -7.78 -9.87 -7.31
C TRP A 64 -7.43 -11.11 -6.46
N TYR A 65 -7.45 -11.00 -5.14
CA TYR A 65 -7.16 -12.12 -4.24
C TYR A 65 -8.08 -13.32 -4.50
N GLU A 66 -9.40 -13.08 -4.56
CA GLU A 66 -10.39 -14.11 -4.87
C GLU A 66 -10.18 -14.76 -6.24
N ARG A 67 -9.81 -13.97 -7.27
CA ARG A 67 -9.47 -14.50 -8.59
C ARG A 67 -8.26 -15.43 -8.55
N GLN A 68 -7.21 -15.08 -7.80
CA GLN A 68 -6.02 -15.93 -7.65
C GLN A 68 -6.36 -17.25 -6.95
N VAL A 69 -7.09 -17.19 -5.83
CA VAL A 69 -7.55 -18.39 -5.11
C VAL A 69 -8.41 -19.28 -6.01
N LYS A 70 -9.34 -18.68 -6.77
CA LYS A 70 -10.19 -19.43 -7.73
C LYS A 70 -9.38 -20.04 -8.88
N ALA A 71 -8.27 -19.42 -9.27
CA ALA A 71 -7.34 -19.94 -10.27
C ALA A 71 -6.45 -21.09 -9.74
N GLY A 72 -6.55 -21.43 -8.45
CA GLY A 72 -5.84 -22.53 -7.82
C GLY A 72 -4.59 -22.12 -7.04
N GLU A 73 -4.35 -20.82 -6.88
CA GLU A 73 -3.27 -20.35 -5.99
C GLU A 73 -3.60 -20.65 -4.53
N ASP A 74 -2.56 -21.03 -3.78
CA ASP A 74 -2.65 -21.29 -2.36
C ASP A 74 -2.84 -19.96 -1.59
N PRO A 75 -3.94 -19.77 -0.85
CA PRO A 75 -4.20 -18.56 -0.06
C PRO A 75 -3.03 -18.15 0.84
N ASP A 76 -2.34 -19.11 1.46
CA ASP A 76 -1.23 -18.84 2.36
C ASP A 76 0.02 -18.38 1.59
N LYS A 77 0.16 -18.75 0.32
CA LYS A 77 1.25 -18.30 -0.56
C LYS A 77 0.99 -16.93 -1.17
N LEU A 78 -0.27 -16.51 -1.29
CA LEU A 78 -0.64 -15.16 -1.72
C LEU A 78 -0.31 -14.12 -0.64
N LEU A 79 -0.42 -14.51 0.64
CA LEU A 79 -0.03 -13.70 1.78
C LEU A 79 1.45 -13.94 2.14
N LYS A 80 2.34 -13.28 1.41
CA LYS A 80 3.80 -13.40 1.66
C LYS A 80 4.14 -12.92 3.07
N PRO A 81 5.03 -13.62 3.81
CA PRO A 81 5.44 -13.19 5.13
C PRO A 81 6.15 -11.83 5.07
N GLY A 82 5.81 -10.93 5.98
CA GLY A 82 6.56 -9.70 6.22
C GLY A 82 7.56 -9.86 7.37
N TYR A 83 7.98 -8.73 7.95
CA TYR A 83 9.00 -8.69 8.99
C TYR A 83 8.60 -9.31 10.35
N ALA A 84 7.31 -9.59 10.54
CA ALA A 84 6.73 -10.18 11.76
C ALA A 84 5.50 -11.03 11.40
N ASP A 85 5.08 -11.94 12.28
CA ASP A 85 3.98 -12.88 12.01
C ASP A 85 2.64 -12.19 11.66
N PHE A 86 2.39 -11.02 12.26
CA PHE A 86 1.20 -10.22 12.00
C PHE A 86 1.28 -9.39 10.71
N CYS A 87 2.42 -9.35 10.04
CA CYS A 87 2.65 -8.56 8.83
C CYS A 87 2.67 -9.48 7.61
N LYS A 88 1.85 -9.19 6.61
CA LYS A 88 1.82 -9.90 5.33
C LYS A 88 1.90 -8.92 4.17
N HIS A 89 2.32 -9.42 3.02
CA HIS A 89 2.40 -8.67 1.77
C HIS A 89 1.59 -9.37 0.69
N ILE A 90 0.87 -8.60 -0.11
CA ILE A 90 0.36 -9.02 -1.41
C ILE A 90 1.09 -8.21 -2.47
N PHE A 91 1.75 -8.89 -3.41
CA PHE A 91 2.32 -8.28 -4.61
C PHE A 91 1.37 -8.49 -5.78
N MET A 92 0.83 -7.40 -6.31
CA MET A 92 -0.14 -7.45 -7.41
C MET A 92 0.17 -6.42 -8.50
N PRO A 93 -0.27 -6.64 -9.75
CA PRO A 93 -0.14 -5.62 -10.80
C PRO A 93 -0.81 -4.32 -10.39
N ASN A 94 -0.18 -3.20 -10.73
CA ASN A 94 -0.72 -1.88 -10.45
C ASN A 94 -1.93 -1.57 -11.35
N PHE A 95 -3.09 -1.40 -10.73
CA PHE A 95 -4.34 -1.01 -11.37
C PHE A 95 -4.67 0.48 -11.20
N VAL A 96 -3.88 1.23 -10.41
CA VAL A 96 -4.08 2.66 -10.18
C VAL A 96 -3.37 3.46 -11.29
N PRO A 97 -4.11 4.23 -12.11
CA PRO A 97 -3.52 5.00 -13.20
C PRO A 97 -2.54 6.07 -12.70
N ASN A 98 -1.47 6.32 -13.46
CA ASN A 98 -0.50 7.40 -13.19
C ASN A 98 0.21 7.33 -11.84
N LEU A 99 0.11 6.22 -11.10
CA LEU A 99 0.77 6.07 -9.80
C LEU A 99 2.28 5.85 -10.00
N PRO A 100 3.15 6.81 -9.61
CA PRO A 100 4.57 6.75 -9.90
C PRO A 100 5.30 5.70 -9.05
N ASP A 101 6.37 5.13 -9.60
CA ASP A 101 7.32 4.35 -8.81
C ASP A 101 7.93 5.18 -7.68
N SER A 102 8.13 4.56 -6.52
CA SER A 102 8.69 5.19 -5.32
C SER A 102 10.22 5.10 -5.25
N VAL A 103 10.86 4.39 -6.18
CA VAL A 103 12.30 4.16 -6.23
C VAL A 103 12.83 4.36 -7.65
N LEU A 104 14.02 4.96 -7.76
CA LEU A 104 14.75 5.03 -9.02
C LEU A 104 16.12 4.37 -8.88
N PRO A 105 16.63 3.73 -9.96
CA PRO A 105 17.99 3.23 -9.98
C PRO A 105 19.00 4.38 -10.03
N LEU A 106 20.19 4.16 -9.47
CA LEU A 106 21.33 5.05 -9.59
C LEU A 106 22.05 4.76 -10.92
N ASN A 107 21.99 5.71 -11.85
CA ASN A 107 22.66 5.64 -13.15
C ASN A 107 23.11 7.04 -13.61
N ALA A 108 23.69 7.16 -14.80
CA ALA A 108 24.20 8.44 -15.32
C ALA A 108 23.13 9.54 -15.41
N ASP A 109 21.87 9.18 -15.67
CA ASP A 109 20.76 10.12 -15.81
C ASP A 109 20.20 10.57 -14.47
N THR A 110 20.21 9.69 -13.45
CA THR A 110 19.62 9.98 -12.13
C THR A 110 20.64 10.56 -11.15
N LEU A 111 21.89 10.09 -11.16
CA LEU A 111 22.94 10.47 -10.18
C LEU A 111 23.08 11.98 -9.94
N PRO A 112 23.02 12.87 -10.96
CA PRO A 112 23.12 14.32 -10.74
C PRO A 112 22.05 14.90 -9.81
N PHE A 113 20.91 14.22 -9.67
CA PHE A 113 19.78 14.65 -8.84
C PHE A 113 19.82 14.07 -7.43
N LEU A 114 20.72 13.13 -7.13
CA LEU A 114 20.80 12.53 -5.80
C LEU A 114 21.12 13.61 -4.76
N ARG A 115 20.39 13.59 -3.64
CA ARG A 115 20.63 14.43 -2.47
C ARG A 115 20.90 13.56 -1.27
N SER A 116 21.57 14.12 -0.28
CA SER A 116 21.80 13.48 1.01
C SER A 116 21.83 14.49 2.13
N GLU A 117 21.28 14.11 3.28
CA GLU A 117 21.19 14.94 4.48
C GLU A 117 21.02 14.06 5.72
N TYR A 118 21.36 14.60 6.89
CA TYR A 118 20.97 13.99 8.17
C TYR A 118 19.53 14.39 8.51
N VAL A 119 18.60 13.43 8.42
CA VAL A 119 17.16 13.68 8.59
C VAL A 119 16.63 12.81 9.73
N ALA A 120 15.81 13.41 10.61
CA ALA A 120 15.03 12.70 11.60
C ALA A 120 13.58 12.53 11.10
N ARG A 121 12.95 11.38 11.36
CA ARG A 121 11.54 11.15 10.97
C ARG A 121 10.56 11.90 11.87
N THR A 122 10.95 12.08 13.13
CA THR A 122 10.23 12.85 14.15
C THR A 122 11.25 13.60 15.01
N GLU A 123 10.81 14.62 15.74
CA GLU A 123 11.66 15.40 16.65
C GLU A 123 12.27 14.57 17.79
N LYS A 124 11.70 13.39 18.07
CA LYS A 124 12.14 12.48 19.14
C LYS A 124 13.20 11.49 18.68
N GLU A 125 13.45 11.38 17.38
CA GLU A 125 14.41 10.44 16.80
C GLU A 125 15.73 11.13 16.45
N LEU A 126 16.84 10.39 16.56
CA LEU A 126 18.13 10.87 16.09
C LEU A 126 18.12 11.06 14.57
N PRO A 127 18.72 12.16 14.05
CA PRO A 127 18.85 12.33 12.62
C PRO A 127 19.88 11.35 12.06
N VAL A 128 19.57 10.78 10.90
CA VAL A 128 20.42 9.77 10.24
C VAL A 128 20.71 10.18 8.80
N LEU A 129 21.90 9.82 8.30
CA LEU A 129 22.26 10.07 6.92
C LEU A 129 21.28 9.34 5.99
N THR A 130 20.56 10.12 5.21
CA THR A 130 19.54 9.67 4.25
C THR A 130 19.95 10.17 2.87
N ARG A 131 19.60 9.43 1.82
CA ARG A 131 19.75 9.87 0.43
C ARG A 131 18.49 9.61 -0.38
N TRP A 132 18.14 10.54 -1.26
CA TRP A 132 16.92 10.48 -2.05
C TRP A 132 17.03 11.30 -3.33
N PHE A 133 16.08 11.09 -4.22
CA PHE A 133 15.82 11.96 -5.36
C PHE A 133 14.67 12.92 -5.03
N PRO A 134 14.90 14.24 -5.06
CA PRO A 134 13.82 15.21 -4.90
C PRO A 134 12.76 15.01 -6.01
N LYS A 135 11.50 14.77 -5.63
CA LYS A 135 10.41 14.41 -6.55
C LYS A 135 10.30 15.35 -7.75
N ASP A 136 10.37 16.65 -7.52
CA ASP A 136 10.26 17.65 -8.58
C ASP A 136 11.45 17.64 -9.56
N ALA A 137 12.64 17.26 -9.08
CA ALA A 137 13.86 17.21 -9.90
C ALA A 137 13.87 15.99 -10.84
N VAL A 138 13.26 14.87 -10.43
CA VAL A 138 13.27 13.61 -11.18
C VAL A 138 11.94 13.23 -11.81
N LYS A 139 10.90 14.08 -11.73
CA LYS A 139 9.55 13.79 -12.22
C LYS A 139 9.49 13.23 -13.65
N HIS A 140 10.38 13.70 -14.53
CA HIS A 140 10.47 13.26 -15.93
C HIS A 140 11.15 11.89 -16.13
N LEU A 141 11.84 11.38 -15.10
CA LEU A 141 12.52 10.08 -15.09
C LEU A 141 11.68 9.00 -14.40
N VAL A 142 10.72 9.39 -13.54
CA VAL A 142 9.86 8.47 -12.82
C VAL A 142 8.81 7.87 -13.74
N ARG A 143 8.76 6.55 -13.80
CA ARG A 143 7.75 5.79 -14.54
C ARG A 143 6.57 5.46 -13.65
N GLN A 144 5.46 5.10 -14.26
CA GLN A 144 4.36 4.47 -13.53
C GLN A 144 4.84 3.15 -12.92
N ALA A 145 4.47 2.89 -11.67
CA ALA A 145 4.71 1.61 -11.03
C ALA A 145 4.00 0.47 -11.77
N THR A 146 4.67 -0.67 -11.87
CA THR A 146 4.11 -1.88 -12.51
C THR A 146 3.38 -2.76 -11.50
N HIS A 147 3.74 -2.65 -10.22
CA HIS A 147 3.19 -3.45 -9.13
C HIS A 147 2.87 -2.58 -7.90
N LEU A 148 2.01 -3.14 -7.05
CA LEU A 148 1.72 -2.65 -5.70
C LEU A 148 2.18 -3.71 -4.71
N ASP A 149 2.99 -3.29 -3.73
CA ASP A 149 3.16 -4.02 -2.47
C ASP A 149 2.09 -3.53 -1.49
N ILE A 150 1.10 -4.38 -1.26
CA ILE A 150 0.00 -4.17 -0.31
C ILE A 150 0.40 -4.78 1.02
N ILE A 151 0.68 -3.94 2.00
CA ILE A 151 1.12 -4.37 3.33
C ILE A 151 -0.09 -4.50 4.22
N LEU A 152 -0.24 -5.69 4.79
CA LEU A 152 -1.37 -6.10 5.60
C LEU A 152 -0.92 -6.33 7.04
N TYR A 153 -1.64 -5.76 7.99
CA TYR A 153 -1.56 -6.17 9.40
C TYR A 153 -2.76 -7.00 9.80
N SER A 154 -2.54 -7.95 10.71
CA SER A 154 -3.62 -8.72 11.30
C SER A 154 -4.54 -7.79 12.11
N ARG A 155 -5.83 -8.15 12.17
CA ARG A 155 -6.82 -7.44 12.98
C ARG A 155 -6.38 -7.26 14.44
N GLU A 156 -5.78 -8.30 15.01
CA GLU A 156 -5.27 -8.27 16.38
C GLU A 156 -4.19 -7.21 16.56
N GLN A 157 -3.24 -7.11 15.62
CA GLN A 157 -2.19 -6.11 15.68
C GLN A 157 -2.74 -4.69 15.54
N ILE A 158 -3.64 -4.45 14.59
CA ILE A 158 -4.28 -3.13 14.41
C ILE A 158 -4.99 -2.70 15.71
N ARG A 159 -5.71 -3.61 16.37
CA ARG A 159 -6.36 -3.33 17.66
C ARG A 159 -5.35 -2.97 18.75
N LYS A 160 -4.22 -3.68 18.82
CA LYS A 160 -3.13 -3.38 19.79
C LYS A 160 -2.53 -1.99 19.57
N GLU A 161 -2.27 -1.62 18.32
CA GLU A 161 -1.69 -0.31 17.98
C GLU A 161 -2.67 0.84 18.25
N ASN A 162 -3.94 0.67 17.89
CA ASN A 162 -4.96 1.68 18.19
C ASN A 162 -5.11 1.91 19.70
N ALA A 163 -5.15 0.83 20.49
CA ALA A 163 -5.20 0.93 21.96
C ALA A 163 -3.96 1.64 22.53
N ALA A 164 -2.76 1.34 22.02
CA ALA A 164 -1.53 2.01 22.45
C ALA A 164 -1.50 3.51 22.09
N MET A 165 -2.17 3.90 21.00
CA MET A 165 -2.35 5.30 20.61
C MET A 165 -3.50 6.02 21.32
N GLY A 166 -4.20 5.35 22.25
CA GLY A 166 -5.35 5.91 22.96
C GLY A 166 -6.56 6.12 22.05
N GLN A 167 -6.62 5.45 20.90
CA GLN A 167 -7.81 5.41 20.05
C GLN A 167 -8.75 4.36 20.63
N GLU A 168 -9.97 4.76 20.96
CA GLU A 168 -10.99 3.82 21.43
C GLU A 168 -11.25 2.76 20.35
N SER A 169 -11.58 1.55 20.80
CA SER A 169 -12.02 0.49 19.89
C SER A 169 -13.29 0.96 19.19
N ASP A 170 -13.18 1.31 17.91
CA ASP A 170 -14.32 1.63 17.08
C ASP A 170 -15.27 0.41 17.07
N PRO A 171 -16.47 0.52 17.65
CA PRO A 171 -17.42 -0.59 17.72
C PRO A 171 -17.91 -1.02 16.32
N ASP A 172 -17.76 -0.16 15.32
CA ASP A 172 -18.09 -0.44 13.93
C ASP A 172 -16.86 -0.93 13.13
N ALA A 173 -15.72 -1.13 13.79
CA ALA A 173 -14.53 -1.67 13.14
C ALA A 173 -14.82 -3.07 12.57
N SER A 174 -14.56 -3.23 11.28
CA SER A 174 -14.72 -4.51 10.59
C SER A 174 -13.95 -5.65 11.30
N ASP A 175 -14.52 -6.85 11.29
CA ASP A 175 -13.87 -8.07 11.77
C ASP A 175 -13.00 -8.76 10.71
N SER A 176 -12.77 -8.12 9.56
CA SER A 176 -11.88 -8.66 8.53
C SER A 176 -10.51 -8.98 9.12
N PRO A 177 -9.95 -10.16 8.81
CA PRO A 177 -8.71 -10.64 9.41
C PRO A 177 -7.49 -9.77 9.08
N TRP A 178 -7.52 -9.07 7.94
CA TRP A 178 -6.42 -8.25 7.46
C TRP A 178 -6.86 -6.81 7.17
N GLY A 179 -6.04 -5.85 7.60
CA GLY A 179 -6.16 -4.45 7.23
C GLY A 179 -4.95 -3.99 6.42
N ILE A 180 -5.19 -3.31 5.30
CA ILE A 180 -4.15 -2.65 4.49
C ILE A 180 -3.64 -1.45 5.28
N VAL A 181 -2.40 -1.53 5.76
CA VAL A 181 -1.74 -0.45 6.52
C VAL A 181 -0.78 0.37 5.67
N SER A 182 -0.39 -0.12 4.49
CA SER A 182 0.41 0.64 3.53
C SER A 182 0.24 0.09 2.12
N VAL A 183 0.35 0.99 1.13
CA VAL A 183 0.40 0.66 -0.30
C VAL A 183 1.69 1.27 -0.86
N LYS A 184 2.58 0.43 -1.37
CA LYS A 184 3.85 0.88 -1.97
C LYS A 184 3.82 0.64 -3.49
N PRO A 185 3.73 1.69 -4.30
CA PRO A 185 3.95 1.56 -5.74
C PRO A 185 5.43 1.30 -6.04
N GLN A 186 5.67 0.30 -6.89
CA GLN A 186 7.02 -0.16 -7.22
C GLN A 186 7.12 -0.81 -8.60
N GLY A 187 8.33 -0.84 -9.14
CA GLY A 187 8.64 -1.47 -10.43
C GLY A 187 8.88 -2.98 -10.39
N ILE A 188 8.83 -3.62 -9.21
CA ILE A 188 9.13 -5.05 -9.00
C ILE A 188 7.99 -5.76 -8.25
N ASP A 189 7.87 -7.07 -8.42
CA ASP A 189 6.81 -7.94 -7.87
C ASP A 189 7.20 -8.63 -6.54
N GLN A 190 8.12 -8.03 -5.79
CA GLN A 190 8.65 -8.54 -4.53
C GLN A 190 8.90 -7.42 -3.53
N GLU A 191 9.10 -7.73 -2.25
CA GLU A 191 9.35 -6.70 -1.23
C GLU A 191 10.62 -5.90 -1.58
N ILE A 192 10.49 -4.57 -1.61
CA ILE A 192 11.67 -3.71 -1.57
C ILE A 192 12.18 -3.73 -0.12
N PRO A 193 13.42 -4.20 0.13
CA PRO A 193 13.93 -4.31 1.49
C PRO A 193 13.92 -2.95 2.17
N MET A 194 13.67 -2.93 3.49
CA MET A 194 13.83 -1.72 4.30
C MET A 194 15.22 -1.11 4.09
N GLU A 195 15.34 0.22 4.13
CA GLU A 195 16.65 0.88 4.06
C GLU A 195 17.57 0.38 5.19
N PRO A 196 18.89 0.23 4.97
CA PRO A 196 19.80 -0.34 5.97
C PRO A 196 19.73 0.39 7.32
N ILE A 197 19.57 1.71 7.27
CA ILE A 197 19.42 2.56 8.46
C ILE A 197 18.16 2.27 9.27
N THR A 198 17.08 1.82 8.61
CA THR A 198 15.86 1.39 9.30
C THR A 198 16.11 0.11 10.11
N MET A 199 16.88 -0.83 9.57
CA MET A 199 17.27 -2.04 10.29
C MET A 199 18.19 -1.72 11.48
N MET A 200 19.17 -0.83 11.29
CA MET A 200 20.04 -0.36 12.38
C MET A 200 19.25 0.32 13.49
N ARG A 201 18.32 1.24 13.15
CA ARG A 201 17.47 1.92 14.12
C ARG A 201 16.57 0.93 14.87
N ASN A 202 15.99 -0.05 14.17
CA ASN A 202 15.15 -1.07 14.81
C ASN A 202 15.90 -1.81 15.93
N ALA A 203 17.18 -2.09 15.73
CA ALA A 203 18.04 -2.73 16.72
C ALA A 203 18.41 -1.85 17.93
N LEU A 204 18.21 -0.51 17.86
CA LEU A 204 18.47 0.40 18.98
C LEU A 204 17.33 0.42 20.03
N GLY A 205 16.18 -0.20 19.74
CA GLY A 205 15.05 -0.26 20.66
C GLY A 205 14.04 0.88 20.52
N VAL A 206 12.92 0.75 21.24
CA VAL A 206 11.76 1.65 21.19
C VAL A 206 12.09 3.08 21.61
N ASP A 207 13.05 3.25 22.53
CA ASP A 207 13.49 4.56 23.03
C ASP A 207 14.16 5.41 21.93
N GLN A 208 14.63 4.77 20.85
CA GLN A 208 15.26 5.43 19.70
C GLN A 208 14.38 5.35 18.43
N GLY A 209 13.08 5.06 18.58
CA GLY A 209 12.13 4.93 17.46
C GLY A 209 12.29 3.65 16.64
N GLY A 210 12.98 2.65 17.17
CA GLY A 210 13.10 1.30 16.61
C GLY A 210 12.05 0.33 17.14
N SER A 211 11.89 -0.82 16.51
CA SER A 211 11.00 -1.89 17.00
C SER A 211 11.59 -2.74 18.13
N GLY A 212 12.91 -2.66 18.39
CA GLY A 212 13.62 -3.53 19.32
C GLY A 212 13.95 -4.92 18.76
N VAL A 213 13.62 -5.17 17.49
CA VAL A 213 13.97 -6.42 16.80
C VAL A 213 15.47 -6.44 16.52
N ALA A 214 16.13 -7.56 16.88
CA ALA A 214 17.55 -7.76 16.62
C ALA A 214 17.85 -7.73 15.12
N MET A 215 18.98 -7.15 14.74
CA MET A 215 19.39 -7.04 13.35
C MET A 215 19.80 -8.40 12.78
N ASP A 216 19.12 -8.81 11.70
CA ASP A 216 19.55 -9.92 10.85
C ASP A 216 20.63 -9.43 9.88
N ARG A 217 21.82 -10.05 9.96
CA ARG A 217 22.97 -9.67 9.13
C ARG A 217 22.76 -9.97 7.64
N SER A 218 22.16 -11.12 7.31
CA SER A 218 21.92 -11.50 5.91
C SER A 218 20.92 -10.55 5.26
N ALA A 219 19.83 -10.25 5.96
CA ALA A 219 18.83 -9.29 5.50
C ALA A 219 19.41 -7.87 5.38
N TYR A 220 20.30 -7.47 6.30
CA TYR A 220 20.99 -6.18 6.20
C TYR A 220 21.88 -6.10 4.96
N GLU A 221 22.65 -7.15 4.67
CA GLU A 221 23.53 -7.20 3.49
C GLU A 221 22.72 -7.20 2.18
N GLU A 222 21.55 -7.85 2.16
CA GLU A 222 20.61 -7.79 1.03
C GLU A 222 20.03 -6.38 0.83
N SER A 223 19.57 -5.76 1.91
CA SER A 223 19.14 -4.36 1.92
C SER A 223 20.24 -3.45 1.38
N ALA A 224 21.48 -3.59 1.88
CA ALA A 224 22.61 -2.79 1.44
C ALA A 224 22.90 -2.98 -0.06
N ARG A 225 22.83 -4.21 -0.59
CA ARG A 225 23.00 -4.47 -2.04
C ARG A 225 21.94 -3.78 -2.88
N PHE A 226 20.66 -3.88 -2.50
CA PHE A 226 19.57 -3.24 -3.20
C PHE A 226 19.72 -1.71 -3.18
N TRP A 227 19.88 -1.15 -1.98
CA TRP A 227 19.96 0.29 -1.80
C TRP A 227 21.26 0.87 -2.32
N ASN A 228 22.33 0.11 -2.52
CA ASN A 228 23.56 0.61 -3.16
C ASN A 228 23.34 1.06 -4.61
N THR A 229 22.33 0.52 -5.29
CA THR A 229 22.01 0.82 -6.69
C THR A 229 20.70 1.55 -6.88
N HIS A 230 20.02 1.94 -5.79
CA HIS A 230 18.71 2.60 -5.83
C HIS A 230 18.61 3.74 -4.80
N ALA A 231 17.69 4.67 -5.03
CA ALA A 231 17.29 5.65 -4.02
C ALA A 231 15.79 5.94 -4.10
N ARG A 232 15.20 6.30 -2.96
CA ARG A 232 13.79 6.72 -2.87
C ARG A 232 13.56 8.02 -3.65
N VAL A 233 12.37 8.17 -4.19
CA VAL A 233 11.85 9.46 -4.67
C VAL A 233 11.06 10.10 -3.51
N GLN A 234 11.45 11.31 -3.09
CA GLN A 234 10.83 12.02 -1.96
C GLN A 234 10.58 13.49 -2.28
#